data_AF-A0AAQ4RBJ2-F1
#
_entry.id   AF-A0AAQ4RBJ2-F1
#
_cell.length_a   1.000
_cell.length_b   1.000
_cell.length_c   1.000
_cell.angle_alpha   90.00
_cell.angle_beta   90.00
_cell.angle_gamma   90.00
#
_symmetry.space_group_name_H-M   'P 1'
#
loop_
_entity.id
_entity.type
_entity.pdbx_description
1 polymer ?
#
loop_
_entity_poly.entity_id
_entity_poly.type
_entity_poly.pdbx_seq_one_letter_code
_entity_poly.pdbx_strand_id
1 'polypeptide(L)'
;MEPCLASDGYKQIMPYDLYHPLPRWESSPWTACSTSCGGGIQSRSVSCVEEDMQGTVTATEEWKCLYSPKTAILQPCNTFDCPTWLAQEWSPCTVTCGQGLRYRVVLCIDHRGLHAGGCNPTTKPHIKEECLVTVPCYKSIDTLPVEAKPVWHKQAIELEEEISVTEEPTLLNPGGTPAHWGRLQG
;
A
#
# COMPACT_ATOMS: atom_id res chain seq x y z
N MET A 1 92.25 -7.69 -0.23
CA MET A 1 90.91 -7.06 -0.33
C MET A 1 90.01 -8.11 -0.97
N GLU A 2 89.60 -9.10 -0.17
CA GLU A 2 88.68 -10.14 -0.60
C GLU A 2 87.32 -9.52 -0.98
N PRO A 3 86.73 -9.89 -2.13
CA PRO A 3 85.42 -9.40 -2.53
C PRO A 3 84.33 -10.04 -1.65
N CYS A 4 83.38 -9.21 -1.20
CA CYS A 4 82.20 -9.67 -0.49
C CYS A 4 81.38 -10.63 -1.37
N LEU A 5 81.13 -11.85 -0.91
CA LEU A 5 80.19 -12.78 -1.53
C LEU A 5 78.79 -12.17 -1.47
N ALA A 6 78.18 -11.99 -2.64
CA ALA A 6 76.80 -11.55 -2.76
C ALA A 6 75.92 -12.57 -2.03
N SER A 7 75.21 -12.12 -0.99
CA SER A 7 74.14 -12.90 -0.40
C SER A 7 72.99 -12.88 -1.39
N ASP A 8 72.86 -13.96 -2.16
CA ASP A 8 71.65 -14.26 -2.91
C ASP A 8 70.49 -14.21 -1.90
N GLY A 9 69.53 -13.30 -2.10
CA GLY A 9 68.51 -12.93 -1.12
C GLY A 9 67.46 -14.01 -0.81
N TYR A 10 67.83 -15.29 -0.82
CA TYR A 10 66.96 -16.37 -0.36
C TYR A 10 67.05 -16.46 1.17
N LYS A 11 66.02 -15.95 1.86
CA LYS A 11 65.77 -16.37 3.24
C LYS A 11 65.48 -17.87 3.19
N GLN A 12 66.44 -18.68 3.64
CA GLN A 12 66.19 -20.09 3.94
C GLN A 12 65.04 -20.14 4.94
N ILE A 13 63.90 -20.71 4.51
CA ILE A 13 62.76 -20.97 5.38
C ILE A 13 63.24 -22.04 6.36
N MET A 14 63.29 -21.72 7.65
CA MET A 14 63.82 -22.65 8.66
C MET A 14 62.81 -23.79 8.86
N PRO A 15 63.24 -25.01 9.22
CA PRO A 15 62.33 -26.16 9.37
C PRO A 15 61.17 -25.96 10.37
N TYR A 16 61.27 -24.97 11.28
CA TYR A 16 60.23 -24.59 12.22
C TYR A 16 59.14 -23.69 11.62
N ASP A 17 59.41 -22.96 10.53
CA ASP A 17 58.42 -22.14 9.83
C ASP A 17 57.38 -23.00 9.07
N LEU A 18 57.59 -24.32 9.00
CA LEU A 18 56.66 -25.26 8.38
C LEU A 18 55.40 -25.51 9.23
N TYR A 19 55.39 -25.11 10.51
CA TYR A 19 54.30 -25.37 11.45
C TYR A 19 53.46 -24.13 11.79
N HIS A 20 53.88 -22.94 11.34
CA HIS A 20 53.16 -21.70 11.64
C HIS A 20 52.34 -21.25 10.41
N PRO A 21 51.03 -21.01 10.56
CA PRO A 21 50.20 -20.54 9.45
C PRO A 21 50.63 -19.14 9.00
N LEU A 22 50.76 -18.96 7.69
CA LEU A 22 51.14 -17.66 7.11
C LEU A 22 50.08 -16.58 7.41
N PRO A 23 50.50 -15.32 7.65
CA PRO A 23 49.58 -14.20 7.79
C PRO A 23 48.66 -14.06 6.57
N ARG A 24 47.38 -13.77 6.81
CA ARG A 24 46.36 -13.66 5.76
C ARG A 24 45.46 -12.44 5.97
N TRP A 25 44.80 -12.01 4.90
CA TRP A 25 43.75 -11.00 4.99
C TRP A 25 42.45 -11.63 5.53
N GLU A 26 41.93 -11.05 6.60
CA GLU A 26 40.62 -11.37 7.15
C GLU A 26 39.67 -10.20 6.88
N SER A 27 38.42 -10.48 6.50
CA SER A 27 37.44 -9.45 6.15
C SER A 27 36.23 -9.50 7.06
N SER A 28 35.76 -8.34 7.50
CA SER A 28 34.49 -8.25 8.22
C SER A 28 33.30 -8.58 7.31
N PRO A 29 32.11 -8.82 7.88
CA PRO A 29 30.86 -8.75 7.13
C PRO A 29 30.72 -7.38 6.44
N TRP A 30 29.99 -7.38 5.32
CA TRP A 30 29.62 -6.14 4.63
C TRP A 30 28.66 -5.30 5.47
N THR A 31 28.80 -3.98 5.37
CA THR A 31 27.79 -3.04 5.90
C THR A 31 26.50 -3.14 5.12
N ALA A 32 25.44 -2.53 5.65
CA ALA A 32 24.25 -2.27 4.84
C ALA A 32 24.61 -1.46 3.59
N CYS A 33 23.88 -1.71 2.50
CA CYS A 33 24.04 -0.97 1.26
C CYS A 33 23.65 0.51 1.43
N SER A 34 24.37 1.42 0.78
CA SER A 34 24.09 2.86 0.83
C SER A 34 22.69 3.24 0.31
N THR A 35 22.15 2.45 -0.63
CA THR A 35 20.83 2.63 -1.22
C THR A 35 20.08 1.31 -1.23
N SER A 36 18.76 1.35 -1.21
CA SER A 36 17.91 0.15 -1.30
C SER A 36 17.66 -0.30 -2.74
N CYS A 37 17.93 0.55 -3.73
CA CYS A 37 17.73 0.29 -5.15
C CYS A 37 18.55 1.30 -5.99
N GLY A 38 18.61 1.10 -7.30
CA GLY A 38 19.25 2.02 -8.25
C GLY A 38 20.77 2.00 -8.23
N GLY A 39 21.37 1.01 -7.55
CA GLY A 39 22.81 0.91 -7.36
C GLY A 39 23.28 1.69 -6.13
N GLY A 40 23.97 0.98 -5.26
CA GLY A 40 24.61 1.51 -4.06
C GLY A 40 25.98 0.87 -3.84
N ILE A 41 26.62 1.27 -2.75
CA ILE A 41 27.92 0.77 -2.32
C ILE A 41 27.79 0.26 -0.89
N GLN A 42 28.37 -0.90 -0.62
CA GLN A 42 28.60 -1.41 0.72
C GLN A 42 30.10 -1.49 0.97
N SER A 43 30.50 -1.33 2.23
CA SER A 43 31.89 -1.36 2.65
C SER A 43 32.13 -2.45 3.69
N ARG A 44 33.39 -2.83 3.89
CA ARG A 44 33.82 -3.73 4.98
C ARG A 44 35.22 -3.37 5.40
N SER A 45 35.63 -3.78 6.62
CA SER A 45 37.02 -3.69 7.03
C SER A 45 37.80 -4.93 6.62
N VAL A 46 39.08 -4.74 6.32
CA VAL A 46 40.00 -5.82 5.95
C VAL A 46 41.27 -5.63 6.77
N SER A 47 41.63 -6.62 7.58
CA SER A 47 42.78 -6.59 8.48
C SER A 47 43.70 -7.77 8.24
N CYS A 48 45.01 -7.56 8.34
CA CYS A 48 45.98 -8.65 8.32
C CYS A 48 45.94 -9.37 9.66
N VAL A 49 45.79 -10.69 9.63
CA VAL A 49 45.76 -11.52 10.84
C VAL A 49 46.80 -12.63 10.77
N GLU A 50 47.32 -13.00 11.92
CA GLU A 50 48.15 -14.19 12.10
C GLU A 50 47.50 -15.11 13.13
N GLU A 51 47.70 -16.41 12.94
CA GLU A 51 47.12 -17.46 13.77
C GLU A 51 48.26 -18.14 14.56
N ASP A 52 48.10 -18.22 15.88
CA ASP A 52 49.09 -18.87 16.74
C ASP A 52 48.97 -20.41 16.67
N MET A 53 49.89 -21.12 17.33
CA MET A 53 49.88 -22.60 17.34
C MET A 53 48.68 -23.19 18.08
N GLN A 54 47.95 -22.38 18.85
CA GLN A 54 46.75 -22.72 19.59
C GLN A 54 45.47 -22.43 18.78
N GLY A 55 45.59 -21.85 17.58
CA GLY A 55 44.48 -21.48 16.70
C GLY A 55 43.85 -20.11 17.00
N THR A 56 44.48 -19.29 17.84
CA THR A 56 44.02 -17.93 18.14
C THR A 56 44.39 -17.00 17.00
N VAL A 57 43.38 -16.35 16.42
CA VAL A 57 43.57 -15.36 15.35
C VAL A 57 43.71 -13.97 15.96
N THR A 58 44.80 -13.27 15.62
CA THR A 58 45.09 -11.92 16.12
C THR A 58 45.45 -10.97 14.98
N ALA A 59 45.08 -9.70 15.11
CA ALA A 59 45.42 -8.67 14.13
C ALA A 59 46.92 -8.32 14.21
N THR A 60 47.56 -8.20 13.06
CA THR A 60 48.99 -7.96 12.93
C THR A 60 49.26 -6.85 11.89
N GLU A 61 50.52 -6.51 11.68
CA GLU A 61 50.92 -5.43 10.78
C GLU A 61 50.59 -5.75 9.30
N GLU A 62 50.03 -4.80 8.57
CA GLU A 62 49.54 -5.01 7.19
C GLU A 62 50.62 -5.53 6.23
N TRP A 63 51.89 -5.16 6.43
CA TRP A 63 52.96 -5.54 5.52
C TRP A 63 53.23 -7.05 5.51
N LYS A 64 52.87 -7.77 6.57
CA LYS A 64 52.97 -9.24 6.62
C LYS A 64 52.07 -9.93 5.60
N CYS A 65 50.97 -9.29 5.21
CA CYS A 65 50.00 -9.82 4.25
C CYS A 65 50.19 -9.29 2.81
N LEU A 66 51.18 -8.42 2.53
CA LEU A 66 51.38 -7.79 1.21
C LEU A 66 51.58 -8.78 0.06
N TYR A 67 52.11 -9.97 0.34
CA TYR A 67 52.27 -11.04 -0.65
C TYR A 67 50.96 -11.71 -1.04
N SER A 68 49.89 -11.51 -0.26
CA SER A 68 48.56 -12.03 -0.54
C SER A 68 47.64 -10.91 -1.07
N PRO A 69 46.74 -11.21 -2.02
CA PRO A 69 45.87 -10.20 -2.60
C PRO A 69 44.90 -9.66 -1.53
N LYS A 70 44.96 -8.34 -1.29
CA LYS A 70 44.02 -7.66 -0.37
C LYS A 70 42.62 -7.72 -0.97
N THR A 71 41.67 -8.22 -0.17
CA THR A 71 40.28 -8.31 -0.61
C THR A 71 39.65 -6.93 -0.78
N ALA A 72 38.63 -6.82 -1.64
CA ALA A 72 37.96 -5.54 -1.90
C ALA A 72 37.29 -4.97 -0.64
N ILE A 73 37.51 -3.68 -0.38
CA ILE A 73 36.94 -2.92 0.75
C ILE A 73 35.55 -2.38 0.40
N LEU A 74 35.29 -2.14 -0.89
CA LEU A 74 34.04 -1.62 -1.42
C LEU A 74 33.48 -2.57 -2.48
N GLN A 75 32.17 -2.70 -2.52
CA GLN A 75 31.48 -3.48 -3.55
C GLN A 75 30.13 -2.83 -3.92
N PRO A 76 29.71 -2.88 -5.21
CA PRO A 76 28.36 -2.50 -5.61
C PRO A 76 27.30 -3.44 -5.02
N CYS A 77 26.18 -2.86 -4.60
CA CYS A 77 25.02 -3.56 -4.07
C CYS A 77 23.71 -2.95 -4.61
N ASN A 78 22.61 -3.68 -4.49
CA ASN A 78 21.25 -3.24 -4.89
C ASN A 78 21.18 -2.60 -6.28
N THR A 79 21.78 -3.25 -7.28
CA THR A 79 21.86 -2.77 -8.66
C THR A 79 20.56 -2.96 -9.47
N PHE A 80 19.46 -3.29 -8.80
CA PHE A 80 18.14 -3.42 -9.41
C PHE A 80 17.44 -2.06 -9.46
N ASP A 81 16.54 -1.89 -10.42
CA ASP A 81 15.81 -0.64 -10.62
C ASP A 81 14.94 -0.29 -9.40
N CYS A 82 14.83 1.01 -9.12
CA CYS A 82 13.97 1.49 -8.07
C CYS A 82 12.48 1.32 -8.41
N PRO A 83 11.61 1.15 -7.39
CA PRO A 83 10.18 1.08 -7.61
C PRO A 83 9.64 2.30 -8.35
N THR A 84 8.77 2.07 -9.33
CA THR A 84 8.19 3.12 -10.18
C THR A 84 6.67 3.14 -10.13
N TRP A 85 6.09 4.29 -10.45
CA TRP A 85 4.63 4.43 -10.57
C TRP A 85 4.14 3.86 -11.89
N LEU A 86 3.29 2.84 -11.80
CA LEU A 86 2.52 2.32 -12.92
C LEU A 86 1.10 2.90 -12.88
N ALA A 87 0.79 3.76 -13.84
CA ALA A 87 -0.57 4.25 -14.06
C ALA A 87 -1.32 3.29 -15.00
N GLN A 88 -2.44 2.74 -14.52
CA GLN A 88 -3.34 1.93 -15.33
C GLN A 88 -4.16 2.82 -16.28
N GLU A 89 -4.90 2.17 -17.17
CA GLU A 89 -5.85 2.84 -18.06
C GLU A 89 -6.92 3.60 -17.27
N TRP A 90 -7.40 4.69 -17.85
CA TRP A 90 -8.51 5.44 -17.29
C TRP A 90 -9.81 4.64 -17.37
N SER A 91 -10.64 4.78 -16.34
CA SER A 91 -12.02 4.34 -16.39
C SER A 91 -12.79 5.11 -17.48
N PRO A 92 -13.93 4.58 -17.92
CA PRO A 92 -14.94 5.38 -18.59
C PRO A 92 -15.31 6.61 -17.76
N CYS A 93 -15.82 7.64 -18.44
CA CYS A 93 -16.33 8.84 -17.78
C CYS A 93 -17.54 8.47 -16.89
N THR A 94 -17.65 9.10 -15.71
CA THR A 94 -18.75 8.84 -14.76
C THR A 94 -20.13 9.22 -15.30
N VAL A 95 -20.16 10.05 -16.33
CA VAL A 95 -21.37 10.53 -16.99
C VAL A 95 -21.39 10.07 -18.44
N THR A 96 -22.58 9.97 -19.00
CA THR A 96 -22.81 9.71 -20.43
C THR A 96 -23.15 10.98 -21.21
N CYS A 97 -23.20 12.14 -20.54
CA CYS A 97 -23.45 13.44 -21.15
C CYS A 97 -22.68 14.53 -20.38
N GLY A 98 -22.26 15.59 -21.07
CA GLY A 98 -21.65 16.77 -20.44
C GLY A 98 -20.33 16.50 -19.71
N GLN A 99 -20.11 17.22 -18.61
CA GLN A 99 -18.88 17.14 -17.80
C GLN A 99 -19.00 16.05 -16.73
N GLY A 100 -17.96 15.25 -16.58
CA GLY A 100 -17.84 14.25 -15.52
C GLY A 100 -16.40 14.04 -15.09
N LEU A 101 -16.17 12.94 -14.38
CA LEU A 101 -14.85 12.54 -13.90
C LEU A 101 -14.49 11.17 -14.46
N ARG A 102 -13.20 10.89 -14.59
CA ARG A 102 -12.66 9.56 -14.81
C ARG A 102 -11.60 9.26 -13.77
N TYR A 103 -11.46 7.99 -13.42
CA TYR A 103 -10.55 7.52 -12.39
C TYR A 103 -9.58 6.52 -13.00
N ARG A 104 -8.38 6.43 -12.45
CA ARG A 104 -7.47 5.34 -12.78
C ARG A 104 -6.79 4.81 -11.53
N VAL A 105 -6.33 3.58 -11.65
CA VAL A 105 -5.56 2.91 -10.62
C VAL A 105 -4.09 3.25 -10.83
N VAL A 106 -3.38 3.64 -9.76
CA VAL A 106 -1.96 3.97 -9.79
C VAL A 106 -1.25 3.13 -8.74
N LEU A 107 -0.31 2.30 -9.19
CA LEU A 107 0.35 1.28 -8.39
C LEU A 107 1.84 1.59 -8.30
N CYS A 108 2.46 1.39 -7.14
CA CYS A 108 3.91 1.42 -7.00
C CYS A 108 4.41 0.00 -7.19
N ILE A 109 5.21 -0.23 -8.23
CA ILE A 109 5.71 -1.55 -8.59
C ILE A 109 7.23 -1.61 -8.49
N ASP A 110 7.76 -2.72 -7.99
CA ASP A 110 9.20 -2.97 -7.95
C ASP A 110 9.73 -3.56 -9.27
N HIS A 111 11.04 -3.81 -9.30
CA HIS A 111 11.73 -4.41 -10.45
C HIS A 111 11.25 -5.84 -10.81
N ARG A 112 10.45 -6.48 -9.95
CA ARG A 112 9.85 -7.81 -10.18
C ARG A 112 8.39 -7.70 -10.65
N GLY A 113 7.87 -6.49 -10.79
CA GLY A 113 6.47 -6.22 -11.13
C GLY A 113 5.51 -6.46 -9.97
N LEU A 114 6.01 -6.54 -8.73
CA LEU A 114 5.20 -6.73 -7.54
C LEU A 114 4.87 -5.39 -6.89
N HIS A 115 3.73 -5.35 -6.22
CA HIS A 115 3.31 -4.22 -5.42
C HIS A 115 4.29 -3.94 -4.28
N ALA A 116 4.86 -2.74 -4.27
CA ALA A 116 5.86 -2.32 -3.30
C ALA A 116 5.63 -0.89 -2.81
N GLY A 117 6.38 -0.51 -1.77
CA GLY A 117 6.54 0.88 -1.34
C GLY A 117 7.80 1.51 -1.94
N GLY A 118 8.10 2.76 -1.56
CA GLY A 118 9.35 3.42 -1.92
C GLY A 118 9.30 4.29 -3.19
N CYS A 119 8.17 4.32 -3.91
CA CYS A 119 7.97 5.30 -4.97
C CYS A 119 7.87 6.73 -4.41
N ASN A 120 8.43 7.71 -5.12
CA ASN A 120 8.43 9.11 -4.70
C ASN A 120 7.00 9.71 -4.79
N PRO A 121 6.42 10.23 -3.69
CA PRO A 121 5.04 10.74 -3.66
C PRO A 121 4.82 11.96 -4.56
N THR A 122 5.84 12.79 -4.80
CA THR A 122 5.75 13.99 -5.66
C THR A 122 5.56 13.63 -7.13
N THR A 123 6.06 12.46 -7.54
CA THR A 123 5.94 11.97 -8.92
C THR A 123 4.68 11.14 -9.15
N LYS A 124 3.82 10.99 -8.13
CA LYS A 124 2.63 10.13 -8.20
C LYS A 124 1.65 10.67 -9.26
N PRO A 125 1.33 9.89 -10.30
CA PRO A 125 0.34 10.29 -11.30
C PRO A 125 -1.04 10.55 -10.69
N HIS A 126 -1.79 11.50 -11.25
CA HIS A 126 -3.16 11.79 -10.80
C HIS A 126 -4.06 10.55 -10.93
N ILE A 127 -4.87 10.30 -9.89
CA ILE A 127 -5.86 9.21 -9.88
C ILE A 127 -7.23 9.62 -10.41
N LYS A 128 -7.46 10.93 -10.60
CA LYS A 128 -8.71 11.52 -11.05
C LYS A 128 -8.44 12.60 -12.10
N GLU A 129 -9.32 12.71 -13.09
CA GLU A 129 -9.28 13.72 -14.13
C GLU A 129 -10.70 14.06 -14.59
N GLU A 130 -10.90 15.28 -15.07
CA GLU A 130 -12.16 15.69 -15.70
C GLU A 130 -12.28 15.10 -17.11
N CYS A 131 -13.50 14.72 -17.49
CA CYS A 131 -13.83 14.26 -18.83
C CYS A 131 -15.06 14.98 -19.36
N LEU A 132 -15.09 15.18 -20.69
CA LEU A 132 -16.18 15.82 -21.40
C LEU A 132 -16.76 14.83 -22.40
N VAL A 133 -18.01 14.44 -22.17
CA VAL A 133 -18.80 13.67 -23.13
C VAL A 133 -19.52 14.66 -24.05
N THR A 134 -19.34 14.50 -25.34
CA THR A 134 -19.87 15.42 -26.37
C THR A 134 -21.40 15.43 -26.44
N VAL A 135 -22.06 14.44 -25.84
CA VAL A 135 -23.52 14.39 -25.73
C VAL A 135 -23.99 15.45 -24.72
N PRO A 136 -24.88 16.38 -25.11
CA PRO A 136 -25.41 17.38 -24.19
C PRO A 136 -26.38 16.73 -23.18
N CYS A 137 -26.28 17.12 -21.91
CA CYS A 137 -27.26 16.71 -20.91
C CYS A 137 -28.54 17.52 -21.06
N TYR A 138 -29.67 16.84 -21.26
CA TYR A 138 -31.00 17.47 -21.16
C TYR A 138 -31.50 17.27 -19.73
N LYS A 139 -31.74 18.37 -19.00
CA LYS A 139 -32.52 18.30 -17.77
C LYS A 139 -33.98 18.13 -18.19
N SER A 140 -34.64 17.05 -17.78
CA SER A 140 -36.10 17.02 -17.87
C SER A 140 -36.59 18.23 -17.11
N ILE A 141 -37.27 19.13 -17.81
CA ILE A 141 -38.04 20.17 -17.14
C ILE A 141 -39.15 19.39 -16.43
N ASP A 142 -39.10 19.32 -15.11
CA ASP A 142 -40.22 18.84 -14.30
C ASP A 142 -41.36 19.86 -14.42
N THR A 143 -41.99 19.93 -15.59
CA THR A 143 -43.33 20.48 -15.76
C THR A 143 -44.32 19.35 -15.56
N LEU A 144 -44.36 18.80 -14.35
CA LEU A 144 -45.68 18.42 -13.84
C LEU A 144 -46.29 19.73 -13.36
N PRO A 145 -47.45 20.14 -13.88
CA PRO A 145 -48.16 21.27 -13.31
C PRO A 145 -48.33 20.93 -11.82
N VAL A 146 -47.80 21.76 -10.92
CA VAL A 146 -48.39 21.84 -9.59
C VAL A 146 -49.79 22.33 -9.85
N GLU A 147 -50.73 21.39 -9.95
CA GLU A 147 -52.13 21.66 -10.14
C GLU A 147 -52.55 22.44 -8.90
N ALA A 148 -52.58 23.77 -9.05
CA ALA A 148 -52.97 24.66 -7.99
C ALA A 148 -54.40 24.29 -7.64
N LYS A 149 -54.59 23.60 -6.52
CA LYS A 149 -55.92 23.27 -6.01
C LYS A 149 -56.72 24.58 -6.01
N PRO A 150 -57.77 24.69 -6.82
CA PRO A 150 -58.50 25.94 -6.92
C PRO A 150 -59.15 26.27 -5.58
N VAL A 151 -59.25 27.56 -5.26
CA VAL A 151 -59.66 28.08 -3.95
C VAL A 151 -61.04 27.59 -3.49
N TRP A 152 -61.91 27.17 -4.42
CA TRP A 152 -63.25 26.65 -4.13
C TRP A 152 -63.25 25.27 -3.45
N HIS A 153 -62.11 24.57 -3.39
CA HIS A 153 -62.05 23.27 -2.70
C HIS A 153 -62.39 23.36 -1.20
N LYS A 154 -62.23 24.53 -0.58
CA LYS A 154 -62.69 24.77 0.80
C LYS A 154 -64.21 24.85 0.93
N GLN A 155 -64.89 25.39 -0.09
CA GLN A 155 -66.34 25.56 -0.08
C GLN A 155 -67.09 24.24 -0.27
N ALA A 156 -66.48 23.26 -0.95
CA ALA A 156 -67.07 21.93 -1.08
C ALA A 156 -66.99 21.11 0.23
N ILE A 157 -65.94 21.31 1.02
CA ILE A 157 -65.75 20.59 2.30
C ILE A 157 -66.68 21.15 3.38
N GLU A 158 -66.88 22.47 3.45
CA GLU A 158 -67.84 23.09 4.38
C GLU A 158 -69.31 22.72 4.07
N LEU A 159 -69.65 22.44 2.80
CA LEU A 159 -71.00 21.98 2.43
C LEU A 159 -71.28 20.52 2.81
N GLU A 160 -70.26 19.67 2.90
CA GLU A 160 -70.41 18.26 3.30
C GLU A 160 -70.55 18.11 4.83
N GLU A 161 -69.94 19.00 5.63
CA GLU A 161 -70.07 18.96 7.10
C GLU A 161 -71.44 19.42 7.62
N GLU A 162 -72.20 20.25 6.89
CA GLU A 162 -73.56 20.67 7.32
C GLU A 162 -74.66 19.66 6.98
N ILE A 163 -74.40 18.65 6.13
CA ILE A 163 -75.45 17.74 5.61
C ILE A 163 -75.70 16.48 6.47
N SER A 164 -74.89 16.22 7.50
CA SER A 164 -75.00 14.97 8.29
C SER A 164 -75.81 15.06 9.60
N VAL A 165 -76.87 15.87 9.66
CA VAL A 165 -77.83 15.81 10.79
C VAL A 165 -79.25 15.76 10.25
N THR A 166 -79.82 14.57 10.11
CA THR A 166 -81.23 14.28 10.46
C THR A 166 -81.46 12.77 10.60
N GLU A 167 -82.36 12.46 11.52
CA GLU A 167 -82.64 11.21 12.23
C GLU A 167 -83.09 10.01 11.38
N GLU A 168 -82.87 8.80 11.91
CA GLU A 168 -83.61 7.59 11.49
C GLU A 168 -84.32 6.95 12.70
N PRO A 169 -85.64 6.70 12.62
CA PRO A 169 -86.47 6.31 13.77
C PRO A 169 -86.51 4.80 14.02
N THR A 170 -86.45 4.42 15.30
CA THR A 170 -86.61 3.04 15.80
C THR A 170 -88.02 2.49 15.55
N LEU A 171 -88.12 1.44 14.75
CA LEU A 171 -89.34 0.65 14.56
C LEU A 171 -89.53 -0.36 15.71
N LEU A 172 -90.66 -0.23 16.41
CA LEU A 172 -91.23 -1.18 17.35
C LEU A 172 -91.78 -2.41 16.62
N ASN A 173 -91.59 -3.60 17.20
CA ASN A 173 -92.55 -4.70 17.12
C ASN A 173 -92.35 -5.72 18.26
N PRO A 174 -93.36 -6.55 18.59
CA PRO A 174 -93.82 -6.70 19.96
C PRO A 174 -93.66 -8.12 20.53
N GLY A 175 -93.71 -8.21 21.86
CA GLY A 175 -94.28 -9.36 22.56
C GLY A 175 -93.34 -10.54 22.85
N GLY A 176 -93.02 -10.74 24.13
CA GLY A 176 -92.39 -11.98 24.60
C GLY A 176 -91.89 -11.85 26.04
N THR A 177 -92.75 -12.23 26.97
CA THR A 177 -92.69 -12.12 28.43
C THR A 177 -91.48 -12.77 29.15
N PRO A 178 -91.29 -12.44 30.45
CA PRO A 178 -90.04 -12.62 31.19
C PRO A 178 -90.03 -13.91 32.04
N ALA A 179 -88.85 -14.40 32.42
CA ALA A 179 -88.58 -14.99 33.76
C ALA A 179 -87.19 -15.66 33.88
N HIS A 180 -86.48 -15.26 34.94
CA HIS A 180 -85.75 -16.08 35.93
C HIS A 180 -84.72 -17.18 35.57
N TRP A 181 -83.53 -16.96 36.17
CA TRP A 181 -82.73 -17.87 37.01
C TRP A 181 -81.89 -19.01 36.39
N GLY A 182 -80.57 -18.88 36.56
CA GLY A 182 -79.82 -19.89 37.33
C GLY A 182 -78.79 -20.78 36.61
N ARG A 183 -77.53 -20.64 37.09
CA ARG A 183 -76.53 -21.67 37.42
C ARG A 183 -75.72 -22.43 36.33
N LEU A 184 -74.41 -22.18 36.45
CA LEU A 184 -73.31 -23.11 36.75
C LEU A 184 -72.66 -23.97 35.66
N GLN A 185 -71.32 -23.87 35.74
CA GLN A 185 -70.27 -24.88 35.59
C GLN A 185 -69.65 -25.12 34.22
N GLY A 186 -68.31 -25.11 34.25
CA GLY A 186 -67.35 -25.26 33.17
C GLY A 186 -66.09 -24.47 33.55
#